data_AF-A0A1J0U1J7-F1
#
_entry.id   AF-A0A1J0U1J7-F1
#
_cell.length_a   1.000
_cell.length_b   1.000
_cell.length_c   1.000
_cell.angle_alpha   90.00
_cell.angle_beta   90.00
_cell.angle_gamma   90.00
#
_symmetry.space_group_name_H-M   'P 1'
#
loop_
_entity.id
_entity.type
_entity.pdbx_description
1 polymer ?
#
loop_
_entity_poly.entity_id
_entity_poly.type
_entity_poly.pdbx_seq_one_letter_code
_entity_poly.pdbx_strand_id
1 'polypeptide(L)'
;MKIEIYHKIIDCLESIRMHLKLSQLKFAAYFSFTREGYRLAIAKDTNKNKTYVKIDLIHILTTILYNLENYDIWKKKSSLIIKEITSCFTKYYQKLITFQ
;
A
#
# COMPACT_ATOMS: atom_id res chain seq x y z
N MET A 1 3.97 15.90 7.38
CA MET A 1 4.06 14.52 7.92
C MET A 1 2.95 13.58 7.43
N LYS A 2 1.66 13.79 7.73
CA LYS A 2 0.58 12.82 7.36
C LYS A 2 0.46 12.52 5.86
N ILE A 3 0.59 13.55 5.01
CA ILE A 3 0.53 13.42 3.55
C ILE A 3 1.72 12.62 2.99
N GLU A 4 2.91 12.81 3.57
CA GLU A 4 4.12 12.07 3.15
C GLU A 4 4.02 10.57 3.49
N ILE A 5 3.43 10.25 4.65
CA ILE A 5 3.18 8.86 5.08
C ILE A 5 2.18 8.20 4.12
N TYR A 6 1.11 8.92 3.78
CA TYR A 6 0.10 8.43 2.84
C TYR A 6 0.73 8.07 1.49
N HIS A 7 1.47 8.99 0.87
CA HIS A 7 2.10 8.72 -0.43
C HIS A 7 3.08 7.54 -0.38
N LYS A 8 3.82 7.36 0.73
CA LYS A 8 4.72 6.21 0.89
C LYS A 8 3.99 4.88 0.97
N ILE A 9 2.87 4.83 1.70
CA ILE A 9 2.05 3.62 1.80
C ILE A 9 1.49 3.28 0.41
N ILE A 10 0.99 4.27 -0.30
CA ILE A 10 0.47 4.13 -1.65
C ILE A 10 1.55 3.61 -2.62
N ASP A 11 2.75 4.19 -2.58
CA ASP A 11 3.89 3.72 -3.37
C ASP A 11 4.26 2.27 -3.05
N CYS A 12 4.19 1.90 -1.77
CA CYS A 12 4.39 0.54 -1.31
C CYS A 12 3.39 -0.42 -1.95
N LEU A 13 2.10 -0.07 -1.89
CA LEU A 13 1.01 -0.86 -2.45
C LEU A 13 1.14 -0.99 -3.98
N GLU A 14 1.54 0.07 -4.67
CA GLU A 14 1.77 0.06 -6.10
C GLU A 14 2.98 -0.81 -6.49
N SER A 15 4.04 -0.79 -5.69
CA SER A 15 5.20 -1.68 -5.86
C SER A 15 4.79 -3.15 -5.73
N ILE A 16 4.04 -3.50 -4.69
CA ILE A 16 3.49 -4.84 -4.48
C ILE A 16 2.61 -5.25 -5.68
N ARG A 17 1.72 -4.37 -6.16
CA ARG A 17 0.89 -4.63 -7.33
C ARG A 17 1.72 -4.98 -8.56
N MET A 18 2.78 -4.22 -8.82
CA MET A 18 3.66 -4.42 -9.98
C MET A 18 4.39 -5.77 -9.91
N HIS A 19 4.88 -6.16 -8.74
CA HIS A 19 5.51 -7.48 -8.52
C HIS A 19 4.53 -8.66 -8.74
N LEU A 20 3.27 -8.46 -8.36
CA LEU A 20 2.18 -9.41 -8.60
C LEU A 20 1.69 -9.41 -10.06
N LYS A 21 2.13 -8.44 -10.88
CA LYS A 21 1.69 -8.25 -12.27
C LYS A 21 0.16 -8.14 -12.39
N LEU A 22 -0.47 -7.50 -11.41
CA LEU A 22 -1.93 -7.31 -11.38
C LEU A 22 -2.32 -5.97 -11.99
N SER A 23 -3.45 -5.92 -12.69
CA SER A 23 -4.07 -4.65 -13.06
C SER A 23 -4.53 -3.89 -11.81
N GLN A 24 -4.65 -2.57 -11.90
CA GLN A 24 -5.13 -1.74 -10.79
C GLN A 24 -6.50 -2.20 -10.27
N LEU A 25 -7.41 -2.60 -11.18
CA LEU A 25 -8.74 -3.11 -10.79
C LEU A 25 -8.64 -4.42 -10.01
N LYS A 26 -7.85 -5.39 -10.49
CA LYS A 26 -7.67 -6.66 -9.78
C LYS A 26 -7.00 -6.47 -8.43
N PHE A 27 -6.03 -5.56 -8.35
CA PHE A 27 -5.36 -5.25 -7.10
C PHE A 27 -6.26 -4.52 -6.10
N ALA A 28 -7.02 -3.53 -6.56
CA ALA A 28 -7.99 -2.81 -5.74
C ALA A 28 -9.04 -3.76 -5.12
N ALA A 29 -9.47 -4.78 -5.86
CA ALA A 29 -10.41 -5.79 -5.37
C ALA A 29 -9.88 -6.58 -4.16
N TYR A 30 -8.57 -6.84 -4.08
CA TYR A 30 -7.95 -7.50 -2.92
C TYR A 30 -8.03 -6.66 -1.64
N PHE A 31 -8.23 -5.35 -1.76
CA PHE A 31 -8.36 -4.41 -0.64
C PHE A 31 -9.78 -3.84 -0.52
N SER A 32 -10.76 -4.44 -1.21
CA SER A 32 -12.13 -3.93 -1.28
C SER A 32 -12.21 -2.46 -1.68
N PHE A 33 -11.24 -1.98 -2.46
CA PHE A 33 -11.24 -0.65 -3.03
C PHE A 33 -11.97 -0.65 -4.36
N THR A 34 -12.73 0.42 -4.63
CA THR A 34 -13.22 0.66 -5.99
C THR A 34 -12.05 1.05 -6.89
N ARG A 35 -12.13 0.76 -8.21
CA ARG A 35 -11.11 1.18 -9.18
C ARG A 35 -10.81 2.68 -9.06
N GLU A 36 -11.87 3.48 -8.95
CA GLU A 36 -11.75 4.92 -8.81
C GLU A 36 -11.17 5.32 -7.45
N GLY A 37 -11.58 4.66 -6.36
CA GLY A 37 -11.00 4.87 -5.03
C GLY A 37 -9.49 4.58 -5.00
N TYR A 38 -9.06 3.49 -5.63
CA TYR A 38 -7.64 3.16 -5.76
C TYR A 38 -6.91 4.14 -6.68
N ARG A 39 -7.52 4.53 -7.81
CA ARG A 39 -6.95 5.52 -8.73
C ARG A 39 -6.77 6.87 -8.06
N LEU A 40 -7.73 7.32 -7.27
CA LEU A 40 -7.63 8.53 -6.47
C LEU A 40 -6.52 8.38 -5.44
N ALA A 41 -6.43 7.23 -4.76
CA ALA A 41 -5.40 6.97 -3.77
C ALA A 41 -3.97 7.05 -4.32
N ILE A 42 -3.74 6.58 -5.56
CA ILE A 42 -2.44 6.66 -6.25
C ILE A 42 -2.13 8.02 -6.88
N ALA A 43 -3.14 8.85 -7.16
CA ALA A 43 -2.97 10.11 -7.86
C ALA A 43 -2.45 11.21 -6.91
N LYS A 44 -1.11 11.23 -6.74
CA LYS A 44 -0.36 12.10 -5.81
C LYS A 44 -0.64 13.61 -5.96
N ASP A 45 -0.88 14.08 -7.18
CA ASP A 45 -1.01 15.52 -7.47
C ASP A 45 -2.44 16.05 -7.41
N THR A 46 -3.44 15.22 -7.72
CA THR A 46 -4.86 15.63 -7.74
C THR A 46 -5.53 15.66 -6.36
N ASN A 47 -4.84 15.19 -5.32
CA ASN A 47 -5.40 14.95 -3.99
C ASN A 47 -4.89 15.88 -2.89
N LYS A 48 -4.11 16.94 -3.20
CA LYS A 48 -3.65 17.91 -2.20
C LYS A 48 -4.79 18.51 -1.35
N ASN A 49 -5.99 18.63 -1.92
CA ASN A 49 -7.15 19.32 -1.29
C ASN A 49 -8.42 18.46 -1.13
N LYS A 50 -8.41 17.16 -1.48
CA LYS A 50 -9.60 16.30 -1.35
C LYS A 50 -9.62 15.56 -0.03
N THR A 51 -10.81 15.33 0.52
CA THR A 51 -11.05 14.50 1.70
C THR A 51 -10.48 13.11 1.42
N TYR A 52 -9.29 12.86 1.96
CA TYR A 52 -8.55 11.62 1.79
C TYR A 52 -9.48 10.42 1.97
N VAL A 53 -9.38 9.44 1.06
CA VAL A 53 -9.78 8.08 1.45
C VAL A 53 -8.84 7.74 2.60
N LYS A 54 -9.36 7.77 3.82
CA LYS A 54 -8.59 7.44 5.02
C LYS A 54 -8.30 5.94 4.93
N ILE A 55 -7.13 5.60 4.40
CA ILE A 55 -6.71 4.21 4.36
C ILE A 55 -6.17 3.86 5.73
N ASP A 56 -6.87 2.96 6.41
CA ASP A 56 -6.45 2.45 7.70
C ASP A 56 -5.25 1.52 7.52
N LEU A 57 -4.14 1.85 8.18
CA LEU A 57 -2.92 1.06 8.17
C LEU A 57 -3.15 -0.35 8.72
N ILE A 58 -4.01 -0.50 9.72
CA ILE A 58 -4.38 -1.81 10.27
C ILE A 58 -5.08 -2.62 9.19
N HIS A 59 -6.05 -2.01 8.51
CA HIS A 59 -6.77 -2.66 7.41
C HIS A 59 -5.84 -3.08 6.25
N ILE A 60 -4.85 -2.27 5.89
CA ILE A 60 -3.85 -2.65 4.88
C ILE A 60 -3.07 -3.88 5.32
N LEU A 61 -2.52 -3.85 6.54
CA LEU A 61 -1.67 -4.93 7.04
C LEU A 61 -2.45 -6.23 7.19
N THR A 62 -3.67 -6.18 7.75
CA THR A 62 -4.53 -7.37 7.89
C THR A 62 -4.92 -7.92 6.53
N THR A 63 -5.21 -7.06 5.55
CA THR A 63 -5.52 -7.48 4.18
C THR A 63 -4.32 -8.13 3.49
N ILE A 64 -3.12 -7.57 3.65
CA ILE A 64 -1.89 -8.18 3.11
C ILE A 64 -1.66 -9.57 3.69
N LEU A 65 -1.78 -9.73 5.02
CA LEU A 65 -1.62 -11.02 5.69
C LEU A 65 -2.66 -12.02 5.20
N TYR A 66 -3.93 -11.62 5.16
CA TYR A 66 -5.01 -12.43 4.61
C TYR A 66 -4.68 -12.88 3.19
N ASN A 67 -4.20 -11.96 2.33
CA ASN A 67 -3.91 -12.31 0.95
C ASN A 67 -2.72 -13.27 0.80
N LEU A 68 -1.69 -13.10 1.62
CA LEU A 68 -0.54 -14.01 1.71
C LEU A 68 -0.97 -15.42 2.17
N GLU A 69 -1.99 -15.53 3.02
CA GLU A 69 -2.50 -16.83 3.50
C GLU A 69 -3.46 -17.49 2.49
N ASN A 70 -4.21 -16.71 1.73
CA ASN A 70 -5.35 -17.22 0.96
C ASN A 70 -5.13 -17.27 -0.56
N TYR A 71 -4.17 -16.53 -1.12
CA TYR A 71 -3.96 -16.49 -2.58
C TYR A 71 -2.55 -16.90 -3.01
N ASP A 72 -2.47 -17.89 -3.89
CA ASP A 72 -1.21 -18.42 -4.41
C ASP A 72 -0.31 -17.38 -5.07
N ILE A 73 -0.90 -16.42 -5.79
CA ILE A 73 -0.14 -15.36 -6.45
C ILE A 73 0.62 -14.48 -5.43
N TRP A 74 0.03 -14.27 -4.26
CA TRP A 74 0.66 -13.56 -3.15
C TRP A 74 1.70 -14.45 -2.46
N LYS A 75 1.39 -15.72 -2.17
CA LYS A 75 2.32 -16.70 -1.57
C LYS A 75 3.62 -16.83 -2.37
N LYS A 76 3.52 -17.00 -3.69
CA LYS A 76 4.67 -17.14 -4.60
C LYS A 76 5.58 -15.91 -4.63
N LYS A 77 5.09 -14.75 -4.14
CA LYS A 77 5.82 -13.48 -4.08
C LYS A 77 6.02 -12.98 -2.65
N SER A 78 5.79 -13.83 -1.64
CA SER A 78 5.81 -13.44 -0.22
C SER A 78 7.13 -12.79 0.21
N SER A 79 8.28 -13.32 -0.21
CA SER A 79 9.59 -12.75 0.12
C SER A 79 9.77 -11.32 -0.41
N LEU A 80 9.31 -11.05 -1.63
CA LEU A 80 9.34 -9.72 -2.23
C LEU A 80 8.37 -8.78 -1.52
N ILE A 81 7.15 -9.24 -1.24
CA ILE A 81 6.13 -8.45 -0.54
C ILE A 81 6.61 -8.05 0.85
N ILE A 82 7.17 -8.99 1.61
CA ILE A 82 7.76 -8.72 2.92
C ILE A 82 8.88 -7.69 2.80
N LYS A 83 9.78 -7.82 1.81
CA LYS A 83 10.85 -6.86 1.58
C LYS A 83 10.33 -5.45 1.27
N GLU A 84 9.30 -5.32 0.43
CA GLU A 84 8.67 -4.03 0.13
C GLU A 84 8.08 -3.41 1.41
N ILE A 85 7.29 -4.17 2.16
CA ILE A 85 6.68 -3.72 3.42
C ILE A 85 7.77 -3.28 4.41
N THR A 86 8.77 -4.11 4.66
CA THR A 86 9.89 -3.77 5.55
C THR A 86 10.60 -2.51 5.07
N SER A 87 10.90 -2.37 3.78
CA SER A 87 11.51 -1.14 3.22
C SER A 87 10.64 0.09 3.47
N CYS A 88 9.32 -0.01 3.27
CA CYS A 88 8.37 1.08 3.48
C CYS A 88 8.31 1.51 4.95
N PHE A 89 8.22 0.56 5.88
CA PHE A 89 8.09 0.85 7.31
C PHE A 89 9.43 1.15 7.99
N THR A 90 10.53 0.48 7.65
CA THR A 90 11.86 0.77 8.21
C THR A 90 12.30 2.20 7.88
N LYS A 91 12.10 2.66 6.64
CA LYS A 91 12.38 4.05 6.26
C LYS A 91 11.47 5.05 6.97
N TYR A 92 10.26 4.63 7.34
CA TYR A 92 9.35 5.46 8.12
C TYR A 92 9.80 5.56 9.58
N TYR A 93 10.07 4.43 10.24
CA TYR A 93 10.57 4.38 11.60
C TYR A 93 11.92 5.11 11.76
N GLN A 94 12.85 4.95 10.82
CA GLN A 94 14.13 5.68 10.83
C GLN A 94 13.92 7.19 10.80
N LYS A 95 12.97 7.70 10.00
CA LYS A 95 12.64 9.13 9.98
C LYS A 95 12.00 9.58 11.30
N LEU A 96 11.12 8.80 11.90
CA LEU A 96 10.55 9.15 13.20
C LEU A 96 11.62 9.26 14.30
N ILE A 97 12.64 8.41 14.25
CA ILE A 97 13.74 8.41 15.22
C ILE A 97 14.70 9.58 14.99
N THR A 98 14.97 9.98 13.75
CA THR A 98 15.87 11.11 13.43
C THR A 98 15.25 12.50 13.62
N PHE A 99 13.94 12.57 13.85
CA PHE A 99 13.24 13.81 14.23
C PHE A 99 13.05 13.94 15.76
N GLN A 100 13.72 13.11 16.57
CA GLN A 100 13.97 13.34 18.00
C GLN A 100 15.26 14.14 18.19
#